data_AF-A0A6G2KF64-F1
#
_entry.id   AF-A0A6G2KF64-F1
#
_cell.length_a   1.000
_cell.length_b   1.000
_cell.length_c   1.000
_cell.angle_alpha   90.00
_cell.angle_beta   90.00
_cell.angle_gamma   90.00
#
_symmetry.space_group_name_H-M   'P 1'
#
loop_
_entity.id
_entity.type
_entity.pdbx_description
1 polymer ?
#
loop_
_entity_poly.entity_id
_entity_poly.type
_entity_poly.pdbx_seq_one_letter_code
_entity_poly.pdbx_strand_id
1 'polypeptide(L)' 'MPVTDPEKKRIATQALLSMRICFNCGCRNDMLATRCRKCRNPHLRLKNRNLGAKK' A
#
# COMPACT_ATOMS: atom_id res chain seq x y z
N MET A 1 -1.72 15.50 -1.38
CA MET A 1 -0.51 16.24 -0.94
C MET A 1 0.18 16.76 -2.19
N PRO A 2 0.28 18.08 -2.41
CA PRO A 2 1.02 18.62 -3.53
C PRO A 2 2.49 18.66 -3.13
N VAL A 3 3.11 17.49 -2.92
CA VAL A 3 4.56 17.42 -3.02
C VAL A 3 4.84 17.75 -4.48
N THR A 4 5.60 18.78 -4.80
CA THR A 4 5.92 19.16 -6.18
C THR A 4 7.16 18.43 -6.67
N ASP A 5 8.14 18.29 -5.78
CA ASP A 5 9.43 17.64 -6.02
C ASP A 5 9.26 16.15 -6.43
N PRO A 6 9.80 15.72 -7.58
CA PRO A 6 9.63 14.36 -8.08
C PRO A 6 10.27 13.29 -7.18
N GLU A 7 11.38 13.61 -6.51
CA GLU A 7 12.08 12.66 -5.63
C GLU A 7 11.29 12.39 -4.35
N LYS A 8 10.81 13.44 -3.69
CA LYS A 8 9.97 13.33 -2.48
C LYS A 8 8.66 12.61 -2.79
N LYS A 9 8.09 12.81 -3.98
CA LYS A 9 6.93 12.03 -4.45
C LYS A 9 7.25 10.53 -4.49
N ARG A 10 8.38 10.13 -5.09
CA ARG A 10 8.78 8.72 -5.18
C ARG A 10 8.91 8.09 -3.79
N ILE A 11 9.61 8.76 -2.87
CA ILE A 11 9.79 8.30 -1.49
C ILE A 11 8.44 8.13 -0.79
N ALA A 12 7.55 9.12 -0.91
CA ALA A 12 6.21 9.05 -0.34
C ALA A 12 5.36 7.93 -0.96
N THR A 13 5.41 7.75 -2.28
CA THR A 13 4.67 6.67 -2.95
C THR A 13 5.17 5.30 -2.54
N GLN A 14 6.48 5.11 -2.36
CA GLN A 14 7.04 3.88 -1.85
C GLN A 14 6.51 3.63 -0.43
N ALA A 15 6.72 4.56 0.50
CA ALA A 15 6.32 4.40 1.90
C ALA A 15 4.80 4.16 2.09
N LEU A 16 3.94 4.82 1.29
CA LEU A 16 2.49 4.83 1.52
C LEU A 16 1.69 3.89 0.62
N LEU A 17 2.18 3.57 -0.57
CA LEU A 17 1.44 2.80 -1.58
C LEU A 17 2.10 1.45 -1.90
N SER A 18 3.39 1.25 -1.61
CA SER A 18 4.09 -0.01 -1.87
C SER A 18 3.87 -1.04 -0.74
N MET A 19 2.61 -1.34 -0.42
CA MET A 19 2.23 -2.28 0.65
C MET A 19 1.10 -3.21 0.21
N ARG A 20 0.98 -4.35 0.88
CA ARG A 20 -0.17 -5.26 0.77
C ARG A 20 -1.16 -5.00 1.90
N ILE A 21 -2.45 -5.12 1.61
CA ILE A 21 -3.54 -4.98 2.57
C ILE A 21 -4.30 -6.31 2.59
N CYS A 22 -4.67 -6.80 3.76
CA CYS A 22 -5.52 -7.99 3.83
C CYS A 22 -6.98 -7.67 3.56
N PHE A 23 -7.69 -8.57 2.86
CA PHE A 23 -9.13 -8.45 2.65
C PHE A 23 -9.97 -8.58 3.92
N ASN A 24 -9.52 -9.41 4.87
CA ASN A 24 -10.27 -9.71 6.07
C ASN A 24 -9.88 -8.78 7.23
N CYS A 25 -8.59 -8.75 7.59
CA CYS A 25 -8.08 -7.99 8.74
C CYS A 25 -7.86 -6.48 8.46
N GLY A 26 -7.77 -6.07 7.18
CA GLY A 26 -7.42 -4.70 6.80
C GLY A 26 -5.99 -4.25 7.17
N CYS A 27 -5.17 -5.10 7.81
CA CYS A 27 -3.80 -4.76 8.18
C CYS A 27 -2.92 -4.50 6.96
N ARG A 28 -2.03 -3.52 7.11
CA ARG A 28 -0.92 -3.25 6.20
C ARG A 28 0.19 -4.26 6.46
N ASN A 29 0.59 -4.98 5.44
CA ASN A 29 1.68 -5.94 5.44
C ASN A 29 2.72 -5.55 4.39
N ASP A 30 3.90 -6.10 4.52
CA ASP A 30 5.00 -5.87 3.59
C ASP A 30 4.67 -6.36 2.18
N MET A 31 5.37 -5.81 1.19
CA MET A 31 5.15 -6.18 -0.21
C MET A 31 5.51 -7.65 -0.50
N LEU A 32 6.43 -8.22 0.26
CA LEU A 32 6.86 -9.62 0.14
C LEU A 32 6.07 -10.57 1.06
N ALA A 33 5.12 -10.05 1.85
CA ALA A 33 4.37 -10.88 2.79
C ALA A 33 3.48 -11.90 2.06
N THR A 34 3.57 -13.17 2.46
CA THR A 34 2.73 -14.26 1.96
C THR A 34 1.44 -14.44 2.77
N ARG A 35 1.37 -13.91 4.00
CA ARG A 35 0.21 -14.02 4.92
C ARG A 35 -0.04 -12.74 5.73
N CYS A 36 -1.27 -12.47 6.18
CA CYS A 36 -1.56 -11.34 7.10
C CYS A 36 -0.88 -11.56 8.46
N ARG A 37 -0.14 -10.57 8.96
CA ARG A 37 0.52 -10.64 10.28
C ARG A 37 -0.45 -10.80 11.47
N LYS A 38 -1.72 -10.41 11.29
CA LYS A 38 -2.75 -10.45 12.34
C LYS A 38 -3.64 -11.69 12.26
N CYS A 39 -4.29 -11.92 11.12
CA CYS A 39 -5.22 -13.05 10.94
C CYS A 39 -4.62 -14.28 10.27
N ARG A 40 -3.33 -14.24 9.86
CA ARG A 40 -2.60 -15.33 9.17
C ARG A 40 -3.20 -15.82 7.85
N ASN A 41 -4.25 -15.17 7.35
CA ASN A 41 -4.88 -15.48 6.08
C ASN A 41 -3.95 -15.11 4.89
N PRO A 42 -3.80 -15.97 3.86
CA PRO A 42 -3.06 -15.66 2.64
C PRO A 42 -3.73 -14.61 1.71
N HIS A 43 -5.01 -14.30 1.91
CA HIS A 43 -5.74 -13.36 1.06
C HIS A 43 -5.32 -11.90 1.30
N LEU A 44 -4.35 -11.46 0.51
CA LEU A 44 -3.78 -10.12 0.50
C LEU A 44 -4.02 -9.47 -0.87
N ARG A 45 -4.41 -8.20 -0.88
CA ARG A 45 -4.45 -7.34 -2.06
C ARG A 45 -3.32 -6.33 -2.06
N LEU A 46 -2.91 -5.89 -3.23
CA LEU A 46 -2.09 -4.70 -3.36
C LEU A 46 -2.92 -3.45 -3.05
N LYS A 47 -2.32 -2.48 -2.36
CA LYS A 47 -2.93 -1.17 -2.20
C LYS A 47 -3.02 -0.49 -3.56
N ASN A 48 -4.14 0.19 -3.83
CA ASN A 48 -4.31 0.91 -5.09
C ASN A 48 -3.23 2.00 -5.21
N ARG A 49 -2.46 1.93 -6.30
CA ARG A 49 -1.33 2.84 -6.57
C ARG A 49 -1.75 4.04 -7.41
N ASN A 50 -2.94 4.00 -8.00
CA ASN A 50 -3.46 5.14 -8.74
C ASN A 50 -3.78 6.24 -7.73
N LEU A 51 -2.97 7.30 -7.78
CA LEU A 51 -3.31 8.63 -7.28
C LEU A 51 -4.47 9.11 -8.15
N GLY A 52 -5.68 8.61 -7.89
CA GLY A 52 -6.86 9.09 -8.61
C GLY A 52 -6.89 10.60 -8.47
N ALA A 53 -6.78 11.32 -9.58
CA ALA A 53 -7.56 12.53 -9.69
C ALA A 53 -8.98 12.08 -9.36
N LYS A 54 -9.53 12.55 -8.23
CA LYS A 54 -10.98 12.48 -8.08
C LYS A 54 -11.49 13.22 -9.33
N LYS A 55 -12.10 12.47 -10.26
CA LYS A 55 -12.88 13.09 -11.32
C LYS A 55 -13.91 14.01 -10.68
#